data_AF-A0A7L5YB70-F1
#
_entry.id   AF-A0A7L5YB70-F1
#
_cell.length_a   1.000
_cell.length_b   1.000
_cell.length_c   1.000
_cell.angle_alpha   90.00
_cell.angle_beta   90.00
_cell.angle_gamma   90.00
#
_symmetry.space_group_name_H-M   'P 1'
#
loop_
_entity.id
_entity.type
_entity.pdbx_description
1 polymer ?
#
loop_
_entity_poly.entity_id
_entity_poly.type
_entity_poly.pdbx_seq_one_letter_code
_entity_poly.pdbx_strand_id
1 'polypeptide(L)' 'MYERKFQEAKRQLGGADEVINLWPQAYGTSPWNAVLKDKLENRLHKEMCAGAITLKQARGMLVADWREAYKKYYPAP' A
#
# COMPACT_ATOMS: atom_id res chain seq x y z
N MET A 1 -0.39 -12.05 -11.60
CA MET A 1 -1.81 -12.36 -11.26
C MET A 1 -2.03 -12.65 -9.78
N TYR A 2 -1.04 -13.10 -9.00
CA TYR A 2 -1.22 -13.41 -7.58
C TYR A 2 -1.31 -12.18 -6.65
N GLU A 3 -0.54 -11.11 -6.86
CA GLU A 3 -0.47 -9.98 -5.90
C GLU A 3 -1.69 -9.04 -5.89
N ARG A 4 -2.59 -9.10 -6.88
CA ARG A 4 -3.78 -8.21 -6.94
C ARG A 4 -4.80 -8.45 -5.83
N LYS A 5 -4.69 -9.57 -5.09
CA LYS A 5 -5.57 -9.89 -3.95
C LYS A 5 -4.95 -9.59 -2.57
N PHE A 6 -3.70 -9.11 -2.49
CA PHE A 6 -2.95 -8.95 -1.23
C PHE A 6 -2.88 -7.51 -0.72
N GLN A 7 -3.89 -6.70 -1.02
CA GLN A 7 -3.92 -5.31 -0.59
C GLN A 7 -4.68 -5.19 0.72
N GLU A 8 -3.90 -5.28 1.80
CA GLU A 8 -4.31 -5.02 3.18
C GLU A 8 -4.93 -3.62 3.31
N ALA A 9 -6.11 -3.52 3.92
CA ALA A 9 -6.64 -2.22 4.29
C ALA A 9 -6.13 -1.86 5.68
N LYS A 10 -4.99 -1.18 5.69
CA LYS A 10 -4.32 -0.68 6.89
C LYS A 10 -5.08 0.52 7.45
N ARG A 11 -5.11 0.64 8.78
CA ARG A 11 -5.82 1.71 9.51
C ARG A 11 -5.46 3.13 9.05
N GLN A 12 -4.20 3.33 8.67
CA GLN A 12 -3.68 4.59 8.15
C GLN A 12 -4.35 5.04 6.83
N LEU A 13 -4.96 4.10 6.11
CA LEU A 13 -5.67 4.36 4.85
C LEU A 13 -7.16 3.98 4.98
N GLY A 14 -7.75 4.23 6.16
CA GLY A 14 -9.17 4.05 6.40
C GLY A 14 -9.64 2.60 6.52
N GLY A 15 -8.73 1.66 6.81
CA GLY A 15 -9.08 0.30 7.18
C GLY A 15 -9.59 0.19 8.62
N ALA A 16 -10.55 -0.69 8.87
CA ALA A 16 -10.90 -1.16 10.21
C ALA A 16 -10.11 -2.44 10.54
N ASP A 17 -9.84 -2.68 11.82
CA ASP A 17 -9.23 -3.93 12.32
C ASP A 17 -10.27 -5.08 12.26
N GLU A 18 -10.66 -5.45 11.06
CA GLU A 18 -11.51 -6.61 10.80
C GLU A 18 -10.67 -7.76 10.22
N VAL A 19 -10.99 -9.00 10.57
CA VAL A 19 -10.27 -10.20 10.09
C VAL A 19 -10.25 -10.25 8.56
N ILE A 20 -11.30 -9.73 7.90
CA ILE A 20 -11.37 -9.64 6.43
C ILE A 20 -10.35 -8.67 5.81
N ASN A 21 -9.71 -7.82 6.62
CA ASN A 21 -8.68 -6.86 6.24
C ASN A 21 -7.26 -7.36 6.55
N LEU A 22 -7.12 -8.39 7.38
CA LEU A 22 -5.85 -8.95 7.82
C LEU A 22 -5.41 -10.04 6.84
N TRP A 23 -4.72 -9.64 5.77
CA TRP A 23 -4.17 -10.56 4.76
C TRP A 23 -2.66 -10.76 4.97
N PRO A 24 -2.12 -11.97 4.72
CA PRO A 24 -0.71 -12.27 4.94
C PRO A 24 0.22 -11.48 4.01
N GLN A 25 1.17 -10.75 4.58
CA GLN A 25 2.22 -10.03 3.86
C GLN A 25 3.45 -10.94 3.66
N ALA A 26 3.92 -11.07 2.41
CA ALA A 26 5.13 -11.84 2.09
C ALA A 26 6.40 -11.00 2.38
N TYR A 27 7.18 -11.42 3.38
CA TYR A 27 8.48 -10.81 3.69
C TYR A 27 9.65 -11.43 2.92
N GLY A 28 9.51 -12.68 2.44
CA GLY A 28 10.60 -13.44 1.82
C GLY A 28 10.82 -13.18 0.32
N THR A 29 10.06 -12.28 -0.30
CA THR A 29 10.17 -11.97 -1.73
C THR A 29 11.13 -10.81 -1.99
N SER A 30 11.88 -10.87 -3.09
CA SER A 30 12.83 -9.83 -3.50
C SER A 30 12.58 -9.42 -4.96
N PRO A 31 12.66 -8.12 -5.31
CA PRO A 31 12.89 -7.01 -4.38
C PRO A 31 11.60 -6.60 -3.65
N TRP A 32 10.43 -6.98 -4.17
CA TRP A 32 9.12 -6.57 -3.66
C TRP A 32 8.72 -7.36 -2.43
N ASN A 33 8.59 -6.69 -1.29
CA ASN A 33 8.20 -7.28 -0.01
C ASN A 33 7.32 -6.33 0.81
N ALA A 34 6.84 -6.83 1.95
CA ALA A 34 6.06 -6.10 2.94
C ALA A 34 6.71 -4.77 3.37
N VAL A 35 8.04 -4.72 3.50
CA VAL A 35 8.76 -3.50 3.94
C VAL A 35 8.63 -2.38 2.92
N LEU A 36 8.79 -2.69 1.63
CA LEU A 36 8.59 -1.70 0.56
C LEU A 36 7.13 -1.24 0.49
N LYS A 37 6.18 -2.16 0.68
CA LYS A 37 4.76 -1.84 0.71
C LYS A 37 4.41 -0.93 1.89
N ASP A 38 4.88 -1.24 3.10
CA ASP A 38 4.71 -0.41 4.30
C ASP A 38 5.27 1.01 4.12
N LYS A 39 6.42 1.13 3.47
CA LYS A 39 7.05 2.42 3.16
C LYS A 39 6.17 3.28 2.24
N LEU A 40 5.58 2.66 1.21
CA LEU A 40 4.60 3.34 0.36
C LEU A 40 3.34 3.74 1.14
N GLU A 41 2.78 2.84 1.95
CA GLU A 41 1.57 3.13 2.73
C GLU A 41 1.76 4.33 3.67
N ASN A 42 2.90 4.39 4.36
CA ASN A 42 3.27 5.54 5.19
C ASN A 42 3.40 6.84 4.36
N ARG A 43 3.92 6.76 3.12
CA ARG A 43 4.00 7.92 2.23
C ARG A 43 2.60 8.38 1.81
N LEU A 44 1.74 7.47 1.37
CA LEU A 44 0.36 7.78 0.97
C LEU A 44 -0.44 8.37 2.14
N HIS A 45 -0.24 7.87 3.35
CA HIS A 45 -0.85 8.44 4.56
C HIS A 45 -0.44 9.90 4.77
N LYS A 46 0.84 10.23 4.62
CA LYS A 46 1.33 11.62 4.73
C LYS A 46 0.72 12.53 3.66
N GLU A 47 0.65 12.08 2.41
CA GLU A 47 0.03 12.83 1.31
C GLU A 47 -1.47 13.06 1.56
N MET A 48 -2.17 12.06 2.12
CA MET A 48 -3.57 12.19 2.50
C MET A 48 -3.77 13.22 3.62
N CYS A 49 -2.96 13.15 4.69
CA CYS A 49 -3.01 14.11 5.80
C CYS A 49 -2.65 15.53 5.36
N ALA A 50 -1.79 15.67 4.34
CA ALA A 50 -1.48 16.96 3.71
C ALA A 50 -2.58 17.45 2.74
N GLY A 51 -3.61 16.64 2.46
CA GLY A 51 -4.67 16.97 1.50
C GLY A 51 -4.24 16.86 0.03
N ALA A 52 -3.06 16.32 -0.26
CA ALA A 52 -2.52 16.20 -1.63
C ALA A 52 -3.20 15.08 -2.44
N ILE A 53 -3.66 14.02 -1.76
CA ILE A 53 -4.43 12.93 -2.35
C ILE A 53 -5.63 12.57 -1.47
N THR A 54 -6.69 12.08 -2.10
CA THR A 54 -7.87 11.54 -1.41
C THR A 54 -7.66 10.09 -0.98
N LEU A 55 -8.44 9.64 0.00
CA LEU A 55 -8.51 8.23 0.42
C LEU A 55 -8.78 7.29 -0.77
N LYS A 56 -9.67 7.70 -1.69
CA LYS A 56 -10.01 6.92 -2.89
C LYS A 56 -8.80 6.77 -3.81
N GLN A 57 -8.00 7.82 -3.98
CA GLN A 57 -6.76 7.76 -4.77
C GLN A 57 -5.72 6.86 -4.11
N ALA A 58 -5.48 7.00 -2.80
CA ALA A 58 -4.53 6.15 -2.09
C ALA A 58 -4.90 4.66 -2.17
N ARG A 59 -6.17 4.32 -1.94
CA ARG A 59 -6.68 2.94 -2.09
C ARG A 59 -6.54 2.44 -3.54
N GLY A 60 -6.82 3.29 -4.53
CA GLY A 60 -6.65 2.94 -5.94
C GLY A 60 -5.20 2.61 -6.29
N MET A 61 -4.23 3.35 -5.74
CA MET A 61 -2.80 3.09 -5.94
C MET A 61 -2.36 1.74 -5.36
N LEU A 62 -2.91 1.36 -4.20
CA LEU A 62 -2.61 0.06 -3.59
C LEU A 62 -3.28 -1.10 -4.35
N VAL A 63 -4.59 -1.01 -4.63
CA VAL A 63 -5.39 -2.08 -5.24
C VAL A 63 -4.98 -2.39 -6.67
N ALA A 64 -4.57 -1.39 -7.45
CA ALA A 64 -4.21 -1.59 -8.85
C ALA A 64 -2.85 -2.29 -9.01
N ASP A 65 -1.76 -1.58 -8.71
CA ASP A 65 -0.41 -2.12 -8.60
C ASP A 65 0.43 -1.18 -7.73
N TRP A 66 0.57 -1.55 -6.47
CA TRP A 66 1.32 -0.75 -5.50
C TRP A 66 2.80 -0.57 -5.88
N ARG A 67 3.38 -1.45 -6.72
CA ARG A 67 4.79 -1.33 -7.13
C ARG A 67 5.01 -0.18 -8.09
N GLU A 68 4.06 0.03 -9.00
CA GLU A 68 4.06 1.20 -9.89
C GLU A 68 3.83 2.48 -9.10
N ALA A 69 2.96 2.45 -8.07
CA ALA A 69 2.83 3.57 -7.14
C ALA A 69 4.10 3.82 -6.33
N TYR A 70 4.79 2.77 -5.86
CA TYR A 70 6.07 2.86 -5.16
C TYR A 70 7.12 3.58 -6.01
N LYS A 71 7.25 3.20 -7.29
CA LYS A 71 8.19 3.80 -8.24
C LYS A 71 8.00 5.32 -8.44
N LYS A 72 6.79 5.84 -8.25
CA LYS A 72 6.52 7.30 -8.33
C LYS A 72 7.19 8.08 -7.21
N TYR A 73 7.35 7.47 -6.05
CA TYR A 73 7.93 8.11 -4.86
C TYR A 73 9.39 7.70 -4.62
N TYR A 74 9.80 6.54 -5.13
CA TYR A 74 11.11 5.95 -4.91
C TYR A 74 11.63 5.35 -6.23
N PRO A 75 12.71 5.87 -6.83
CA PRO A 75 13.16 5.45 -8.16
C PRO A 75 13.71 4.01 -8.24
N ALA A 76 13.97 3.36 -7.10
CA ALA A 76 14.36 1.95 -7.03
C ALA A 76 13.76 1.28 -5.77
N PRO A 77 13.42 -0.03 -5.85
CA PRO A 77 13.03 -0.81 -4.68
C PRO A 77 14.19 -1.01 -3.70
#